data_AF-A0A4Q3M0V0-F1
#
_entry.id   AF-A0A4Q3M0V0-F1
#
_cell.length_a   1.000
_cell.length_b   1.000
_cell.length_c   1.000
_cell.angle_alpha   90.00
_cell.angle_beta   90.00
_cell.angle_gamma   90.00
#
_symmetry.space_group_name_H-M   'P 1'
#
loop_
_entity.id
_entity.type
_entity.pdbx_description
1 polymer ?
#
loop_
_entity_poly.entity_id
_entity_poly.type
_entity_poly.pdbx_seq_one_letter_code
_entity_poly.pdbx_strand_id
1 'polypeptide(L)'
;MNPAETKAHTAPARSHFRCLHRLRVRWAEVDMQKIVFNAHYLMYADTAMGEYWRQLAVPYEAGMKALGGELYVKKATVEYHASAQLDDVLDVGLRCERIGNSSL
;
A
#
# COMPACT_ATOMS: atom_id res chain seq x y z
N MET A 1 -11.67 -28.78 18.75
CA MET A 1 -10.50 -28.01 18.29
C MET A 1 -10.60 -27.97 16.77
N ASN A 2 -11.07 -26.86 16.19
CA ASN A 2 -11.36 -26.79 14.75
C ASN A 2 -10.05 -26.49 14.00
N PRO A 3 -9.64 -27.31 13.03
CA PRO A 3 -8.47 -27.00 12.22
C PRO A 3 -8.80 -25.79 11.35
N ALA A 4 -8.03 -24.71 11.52
CA ALA A 4 -8.14 -23.52 10.69
C ALA A 4 -7.90 -23.91 9.22
N GLU A 5 -8.89 -23.69 8.38
CA GLU A 5 -8.77 -23.80 6.93
C GLU A 5 -7.67 -22.82 6.46
N THR A 6 -6.50 -23.34 6.12
CA THR A 6 -5.48 -22.57 5.39
C THR A 6 -6.00 -22.34 3.99
N LYS A 7 -6.75 -21.26 3.77
CA LYS A 7 -7.09 -20.80 2.42
C LYS A 7 -5.79 -20.47 1.70
N ALA A 8 -5.50 -21.17 0.61
CA ALA A 8 -4.39 -20.82 -0.28
C ALA A 8 -4.56 -19.36 -0.73
N HIS A 9 -3.67 -18.48 -0.27
CA HIS A 9 -3.71 -17.06 -0.63
C HIS A 9 -3.14 -16.94 -2.05
N THR A 10 -4.02 -17.00 -3.05
CA THR A 10 -3.61 -16.73 -4.43
C THR A 10 -3.30 -15.24 -4.53
N ALA A 11 -2.08 -14.90 -4.97
CA ALA A 11 -1.68 -13.51 -5.16
C ALA A 11 -2.67 -12.81 -6.11
N PRO A 12 -3.15 -11.59 -5.77
CA PRO A 12 -4.12 -10.89 -6.60
C PRO A 12 -3.53 -10.56 -7.99
N ALA A 13 -4.36 -10.68 -9.03
CA ALA A 13 -3.97 -10.29 -10.38
C ALA A 13 -3.80 -8.76 -10.48
N ARG A 14 -2.90 -8.29 -11.35
CA ARG A 14 -2.62 -6.85 -11.54
C ARG A 14 -3.88 -6.03 -11.89
N SER A 15 -4.84 -6.62 -12.59
CA SER A 15 -6.12 -6.00 -12.96
C SER A 15 -7.05 -5.73 -11.77
N HIS A 16 -6.79 -6.32 -10.60
CA HIS A 16 -7.57 -6.06 -9.38
C HIS A 16 -7.21 -4.74 -8.71
N PHE A 17 -6.08 -4.12 -9.07
CA PHE A 17 -5.66 -2.85 -8.52
C PHE A 17 -6.19 -1.70 -9.38
N ARG A 18 -6.69 -0.65 -8.71
CA ARG A 18 -7.22 0.55 -9.37
C ARG A 18 -6.15 1.60 -9.61
N CYS A 19 -5.10 1.59 -8.79
CA CYS A 19 -3.91 2.40 -8.98
C CYS A 19 -2.68 1.49 -8.96
N LEU A 20 -1.75 1.76 -9.86
CA LEU A 20 -0.40 1.20 -9.87
C LEU A 20 0.58 2.37 -9.83
N HIS A 21 1.20 2.60 -8.68
CA HIS A 21 2.22 3.62 -8.53
C HIS A 21 3.60 3.00 -8.74
N ARG A 22 4.33 3.49 -9.75
CA ARG A 22 5.69 3.05 -10.02
C ARG A 22 6.69 3.90 -9.24
N LEU A 23 7.57 3.26 -8.49
CA LEU A 23 8.68 3.90 -7.78
C LEU A 23 9.97 3.12 -7.96
N ARG A 24 11.10 3.79 -7.73
CA ARG A 24 12.43 3.18 -7.71
C ARG A 24 12.95 3.20 -6.28
N VAL A 25 13.50 2.07 -5.83
CA VAL A 25 14.13 1.95 -4.51
C VAL A 25 15.31 2.92 -4.40
N ARG A 26 15.32 3.70 -3.32
CA ARG A 26 16.34 4.73 -3.06
C ARG A 26 17.39 4.21 -2.10
N TRP A 27 18.59 4.78 -2.18
CA TRP A 27 19.72 4.40 -1.31
C TRP A 27 19.39 4.45 0.18
N ALA A 28 18.67 5.48 0.62
CA ALA A 28 18.27 5.67 2.02
C ALA A 28 17.30 4.58 2.54
N GLU A 29 16.76 3.74 1.65
CA GLU A 29 15.72 2.77 2.00
C GLU A 29 16.29 1.37 2.29
N VAL A 30 17.54 1.14 1.92
CA VAL A 30 18.24 -0.14 2.01
C VAL A 30 19.03 -0.19 3.32
N ASP A 31 18.93 -1.32 4.03
CA ASP A 31 19.65 -1.55 5.29
C ASP A 31 20.93 -2.39 5.11
N MET A 32 21.56 -2.75 6.22
CA MET A 32 22.81 -3.52 6.24
C MET A 32 22.69 -4.94 5.66
N GLN A 33 21.48 -5.47 5.49
CA GLN A 33 21.20 -6.72 4.80
C GLN A 33 21.16 -6.56 3.27
N LYS A 34 21.38 -5.34 2.76
CA LYS A 34 21.38 -4.97 1.33
C LYS A 34 20.02 -5.13 0.65
N ILE A 35 18.95 -5.08 1.42
CA ILE A 35 17.58 -5.09 0.95
C ILE A 35 16.82 -3.90 1.56
N VAL A 36 15.65 -3.59 1.01
CA VAL A 36 14.76 -2.56 1.58
C VAL A 36 14.41 -2.92 3.03
N PHE A 37 14.66 -1.99 3.94
CA PHE A 37 14.25 -2.12 5.33
C PHE A 37 12.73 -2.27 5.44
N ASN A 38 12.26 -3.21 6.28
CA ASN A 38 10.87 -3.65 6.31
C ASN A 38 9.84 -2.50 6.46
N ALA A 39 10.14 -1.46 7.22
CA ALA A 39 9.20 -0.37 7.48
C ALA A 39 8.96 0.51 6.24
N HIS A 40 9.91 0.56 5.30
CA HIS A 40 9.77 1.37 4.10
C HIS A 40 8.66 0.87 3.17
N TYR A 41 8.23 -0.40 3.27
CA TYR A 41 7.09 -0.89 2.50
C TYR A 41 5.77 -0.20 2.87
N LEU A 42 5.59 0.20 4.13
CA LEU A 42 4.42 1.02 4.52
C LEU A 42 4.54 2.46 4.00
N MET A 43 5.75 3.02 3.95
CA MET A 43 6.00 4.32 3.32
C MET A 43 5.69 4.29 1.80
N TYR A 44 6.00 3.20 1.11
CA TYR A 44 5.64 3.00 -0.30
C TYR A 44 4.13 2.97 -0.50
N ALA A 45 3.41 2.25 0.37
CA ALA A 45 1.94 2.22 0.34
C ALA A 45 1.33 3.60 0.59
N ASP A 46 1.86 4.35 1.56
CA ASP A 46 1.44 5.72 1.86
C ASP A 46 1.70 6.68 0.69
N THR A 47 2.88 6.59 0.07
CA THR A 47 3.22 7.38 -1.12
C THR A 47 2.27 7.09 -2.29
N ALA A 48 1.97 5.80 -2.52
CA ALA A 48 1.02 5.39 -3.55
C ALA A 48 -0.41 5.87 -3.25
N MET A 49 -0.79 6.03 -1.97
CA MET A 49 -2.11 6.53 -1.57
C MET A 49 -2.32 7.95 -2.09
N GLY A 50 -1.28 8.79 -2.07
CA GLY A 50 -1.31 10.11 -2.70
C GLY A 50 -1.66 10.08 -4.19
N GLU A 51 -1.10 9.12 -4.94
CA GLU A 51 -1.47 8.91 -6.36
C GLU A 51 -2.90 8.40 -6.52
N TYR A 52 -3.36 7.50 -5.64
CA TYR A 52 -4.72 6.98 -5.67
C TYR A 52 -5.75 8.11 -5.57
N TRP A 53 -5.58 9.04 -4.62
CA TRP A 53 -6.43 10.22 -4.48
C TRP A 53 -6.39 11.13 -5.71
N ARG A 54 -5.19 11.33 -6.28
CA ARG A 54 -5.01 12.12 -7.49
C ARG A 54 -5.73 11.52 -8.70
N GLN A 55 -5.68 10.19 -8.86
CA GLN A 55 -6.40 9.48 -9.93
C GLN A 55 -7.92 9.56 -9.77
N LEU A 56 -8.41 9.67 -8.54
CA LEU A 56 -9.82 9.93 -8.26
C LEU A 56 -10.23 11.40 -8.46
N ALA A 57 -9.32 12.27 -8.90
CA ALA A 57 -9.52 13.72 -9.01
C ALA A 57 -9.98 14.37 -7.69
N VAL A 58 -9.55 13.81 -6.55
CA VAL A 58 -9.79 14.35 -5.22
C VAL A 58 -8.47 14.91 -4.68
N PRO A 59 -8.23 16.24 -4.74
CA PRO A 59 -7.07 16.83 -4.07
C PRO A 59 -7.19 16.55 -2.57
N TYR A 60 -6.27 15.78 -1.99
CA TYR A 60 -6.43 15.20 -0.65
C TYR A 60 -6.87 16.23 0.40
N GLU A 61 -6.11 17.31 0.59
CA GLU A 61 -6.41 18.35 1.59
C GLU A 61 -7.78 19.00 1.38
N ALA A 62 -8.11 19.40 0.15
CA ALA A 62 -9.39 20.01 -0.17
C ALA A 62 -10.56 19.02 -0.03
N GLY A 63 -10.34 17.76 -0.42
CA GLY A 63 -11.32 16.67 -0.36
C GLY A 63 -11.64 16.27 1.07
N MET A 64 -10.62 16.05 1.91
CA MET A 64 -10.79 15.72 3.33
C MET A 64 -11.50 16.85 4.09
N LYS A 65 -11.11 18.10 3.83
CA LYS A 65 -11.81 19.27 4.39
C LYS A 65 -13.29 19.33 3.98
N ALA A 66 -13.61 19.03 2.72
CA ALA A 66 -14.99 19.01 2.23
C ALA A 66 -15.81 17.85 2.82
N LEU A 67 -15.17 16.72 3.13
CA LEU A 67 -15.80 15.54 3.73
C LEU A 67 -15.92 15.63 5.26
N GLY A 68 -15.38 16.68 5.88
CA GLY A 68 -15.50 16.93 7.32
C GLY A 68 -14.67 16.01 8.21
N GLY A 69 -13.59 15.42 7.68
CA GLY A 69 -12.76 14.50 8.44
C GLY A 69 -11.43 14.18 7.75
N GLU A 70 -10.54 13.53 8.49
CA GLU A 70 -9.23 13.08 8.02
C GLU A 70 -9.12 11.56 8.07
N LEU A 71 -8.32 11.01 7.15
CA LEU A 71 -7.98 9.59 7.18
C LEU A 71 -6.75 9.36 8.05
N TYR A 72 -6.84 8.34 8.91
CA TYR A 72 -5.72 7.87 9.71
C TYR A 72 -5.68 6.35 9.70
N VAL A 73 -4.48 5.79 9.65
CA VAL A 73 -4.29 4.34 9.66
C VAL A 73 -4.57 3.80 11.06
N LYS A 74 -5.65 3.01 11.20
CA LYS A 74 -5.99 2.34 12.46
C LYS A 74 -5.24 1.01 12.66
N LYS A 75 -4.98 0.28 11.57
CA LYS A 75 -4.27 -1.01 11.57
C LYS A 75 -3.57 -1.21 10.24
N ALA A 76 -2.33 -1.69 10.29
CA ALA A 76 -1.62 -2.20 9.12
C ALA A 76 -1.25 -3.67 9.33
N THR A 77 -1.22 -4.46 8.27
CA THR A 77 -0.74 -5.84 8.28
C THR A 77 0.07 -6.04 7.02
N VAL A 78 1.29 -6.54 7.17
CA VAL A 78 2.25 -6.70 6.08
C VAL A 78 2.80 -8.12 6.14
N GLU A 79 2.79 -8.79 5.00
CA GLU A 79 3.41 -10.09 4.79
C GLU A 79 4.49 -9.93 3.71
N TYR A 80 5.69 -10.43 3.98
CA TYR A 80 6.85 -10.27 3.11
C TYR A 80 7.13 -11.58 2.36
N HIS A 81 7.03 -11.55 1.03
CA HIS A 81 7.25 -12.73 0.18
C HIS A 81 8.62 -12.74 -0.51
N ALA A 82 9.17 -11.56 -0.80
CA ALA A 82 10.46 -11.40 -1.45
C ALA A 82 11.04 -10.02 -1.10
N SER A 83 12.36 -9.89 -1.22
CA SER A 83 13.08 -8.65 -0.93
C SER A 83 13.29 -7.82 -2.20
N ALA A 84 13.08 -6.50 -2.10
CA ALA A 84 13.57 -5.54 -3.09
C ALA A 84 14.99 -5.05 -2.72
N GLN A 85 15.76 -4.68 -3.75
CA GLN A 85 17.14 -4.20 -3.66
C GLN A 85 17.27 -2.77 -4.20
N LEU A 86 18.46 -2.19 -4.04
CA LEU A 86 18.77 -0.87 -4.58
C LEU A 86 18.48 -0.81 -6.08
N ASP A 87 17.90 0.30 -6.53
CA ASP A 87 17.53 0.58 -7.93
C ASP A 87 16.45 -0.32 -8.54
N ASP A 88 15.89 -1.28 -7.79
CA ASP A 88 14.70 -2.00 -8.24
C ASP A 88 13.54 -1.03 -8.53
N VAL A 89 12.82 -1.32 -9.61
CA VAL A 89 11.60 -0.59 -9.96
C VAL A 89 10.39 -1.41 -9.51
N LEU A 90 9.65 -0.86 -8.56
CA LEU A 90 8.49 -1.50 -7.96
C LEU A 90 7.20 -0.87 -8.49
N ASP A 91 6.19 -1.72 -8.72
CA ASP A 91 4.82 -1.28 -8.94
C ASP A 91 4.01 -1.54 -7.66
N VAL A 92 3.62 -0.46 -6.98
CA VAL A 92 2.79 -0.49 -5.77
C VAL A 92 1.32 -0.44 -6.18
N GLY A 93 0.63 -1.57 -6.03
CA GLY A 93 -0.79 -1.69 -6.37
C GLY A 93 -1.71 -1.34 -5.20
N LEU A 94 -2.70 -0.48 -5.44
CA LEU A 94 -3.73 -0.12 -4.46
C LEU A 94 -5.13 -0.53 -4.93
N ARG A 95 -5.87 -1.14 -4.00
CA ARG A 95 -7.30 -1.44 -4.13
C ARG A 95 -7.98 -1.20 -2.77
N CYS A 96 -9.17 -0.63 -2.79
CA CYS A 96 -10.06 -0.68 -1.62
C CYS A 96 -10.81 -2.00 -1.63
N GLU A 97 -10.66 -2.80 -0.58
CA GLU A 97 -11.32 -4.10 -0.48
C GLU A 97 -12.74 -3.99 0.08
N ARG A 98 -12.97 -3.06 1.02
CA ARG A 98 -14.27 -2.87 1.66
C ARG A 98 -14.43 -1.45 2.19
N ILE A 99 -15.54 -0.81 1.85
CA ILE A 99 -15.96 0.46 2.46
C ILE A 99 -16.95 0.16 3.58
N GLY A 100 -16.72 0.75 4.75
CA GLY A 100 -17.65 0.76 5.90
C GLY A 100 -18.31 2.13 6.08
N ASN A 101 -18.93 2.35 7.25
CA ASN A 101 -19.61 3.62 7.54
C ASN A 101 -18.63 4.78 7.76
N SER A 102 -17.47 4.50 8.35
CA SER A 102 -16.43 5.50 8.68
C SER A 102 -15.02 4.93 8.49
N SER A 103 -14.87 3.94 7.60
CA SER A 103 -13.61 3.25 7.32
C SER A 103 -13.59 2.72 5.90
N LEU A 104 -12.40 2.42 5.39
CA LEU A 104 -12.15 1.83 4.09
C LEU A 104 -11.02 0.80 4.16
#